data_AF-A0A7C4M7W4-F1
#
_entry.id   AF-A0A7C4M7W4-F1
#
_cell.length_a   1.000
_cell.length_b   1.000
_cell.length_c   1.000
_cell.angle_alpha   90.00
_cell.angle_beta   90.00
_cell.angle_gamma   90.00
#
_symmetry.space_group_name_H-M   'P 1'
#
loop_
_entity.id
_entity.type
_entity.pdbx_description
1 polymer ?
#
loop_
_entity_poly.entity_id
_entity_poly.type
_entity_poly.pdbx_seq_one_letter_code
_entity_poly.pdbx_strand_id
1 'polypeptide(L)'
;MIEDKSSKKIGFHLVENTWDTLKKEMGRIIGEEEAVLVAVFRFSSPSIKGEEEAEEKEAYVETPFVKNLKKTVKKIKEKFKAEPHMHLHSNHGSVTFLIASPGELLVDNLRGMVIEASTCEECILNYLEGEVRLGEEVATLFYGSSLNVTFILPAADGRKLQIIEAVISI
;
A
#
# COMPACT_ATOMS: atom_id res chain seq x y z
N MET A 1 -39.38 8.52 -29.21
CA MET A 1 -38.04 8.36 -29.83
C MET A 1 -37.21 9.56 -29.41
N ILE A 2 -36.21 9.51 -28.53
CA ILE A 2 -35.40 8.43 -27.98
C ILE A 2 -35.19 8.77 -26.49
N GLU A 3 -35.47 7.83 -25.60
CA GLU A 3 -35.04 7.90 -24.20
C GLU A 3 -33.51 7.75 -24.18
N ASP A 4 -32.80 8.77 -23.70
CA ASP A 4 -31.36 8.69 -23.52
C ASP A 4 -31.05 7.85 -22.27
N LYS A 5 -30.54 6.64 -22.51
CA LYS A 5 -30.20 5.64 -21.52
C LYS A 5 -28.96 6.09 -20.75
N SER A 6 -29.18 6.44 -19.48
CA SER A 6 -28.22 6.31 -18.37
C SER A 6 -26.73 6.39 -18.77
N SER A 7 -26.20 7.60 -18.89
CA SER A 7 -24.77 7.78 -18.62
C SER A 7 -24.55 7.54 -17.13
N LYS A 8 -24.29 6.29 -16.75
CA LYS A 8 -23.80 5.94 -15.41
C LYS A 8 -22.42 6.58 -15.28
N LYS A 9 -22.40 7.83 -14.80
CA LYS A 9 -21.17 8.53 -14.45
C LYS A 9 -20.44 7.69 -13.41
N ILE A 10 -19.19 7.33 -13.69
CA ILE A 10 -18.24 6.93 -12.67
C ILE A 10 -18.05 8.17 -11.80
N GLY A 11 -18.65 8.17 -10.61
CA GLY A 11 -18.52 9.27 -9.66
C GLY A 11 -17.19 9.15 -8.96
N PHE A 12 -16.25 10.04 -9.27
CA PHE A 12 -15.05 10.23 -8.46
C PHE A 12 -15.45 11.09 -7.26
N HIS A 13 -15.55 10.49 -6.09
CA HIS A 13 -15.78 11.20 -4.84
C HIS A 13 -14.43 11.42 -4.17
N LEU A 14 -13.82 12.59 -4.36
CA LEU A 14 -12.74 13.06 -3.50
C LEU A 14 -13.40 13.48 -2.18
N VAL A 15 -13.43 12.56 -1.21
CA VAL A 15 -14.09 12.79 0.08
C VAL A 15 -13.10 13.46 1.02
N GLU A 16 -13.45 14.61 1.61
CA GLU A 16 -12.76 15.10 2.81
C GLU A 16 -12.94 14.02 3.91
N ASN A 17 -11.85 13.52 4.50
CA ASN A 17 -11.81 12.34 5.41
C ASN A 17 -11.90 10.96 4.72
N THR A 18 -11.22 10.78 3.59
CA THR A 18 -11.10 9.48 2.89
C THR A 18 -10.63 8.32 3.79
N TRP A 19 -9.71 8.57 4.73
CA TRP A 19 -9.25 7.53 5.67
C TRP A 19 -10.34 7.06 6.64
N ASP A 20 -11.17 7.96 7.16
CA ASP A 20 -12.28 7.56 8.05
C ASP A 20 -13.38 6.84 7.28
N THR A 21 -13.64 7.29 6.04
CA THR A 21 -14.56 6.58 5.14
C THR A 21 -14.06 5.17 4.84
N LEU A 22 -12.75 5.03 4.55
CA LEU A 22 -12.14 3.74 4.28
C LEU A 22 -12.18 2.81 5.51
N LYS A 23 -11.89 3.34 6.72
CA LYS A 23 -12.04 2.56 7.97
C LYS A 23 -13.45 2.01 8.12
N LYS A 24 -14.46 2.86 7.95
CA LYS A 24 -15.86 2.44 8.05
C LYS A 24 -16.22 1.37 7.02
N GLU A 25 -15.83 1.54 5.77
CA GLU A 25 -16.12 0.55 4.73
C GLU A 25 -15.35 -0.75 4.96
N MET A 26 -14.10 -0.68 5.39
CA MET A 26 -13.29 -1.85 5.72
C MET A 26 -13.86 -2.62 6.92
N GLY A 27 -14.30 -1.90 7.96
CA GLY A 27 -15.03 -2.48 9.09
C GLY A 27 -16.36 -3.14 8.67
N ARG A 28 -17.10 -2.56 7.73
CA ARG A 28 -18.32 -3.17 7.17
C ARG A 28 -18.02 -4.46 6.40
N ILE A 29 -16.95 -4.47 5.62
CA ILE A 29 -16.59 -5.60 4.73
C ILE A 29 -16.05 -6.78 5.54
N ILE A 30 -15.19 -6.51 6.52
CA ILE A 30 -14.54 -7.55 7.33
C ILE A 30 -15.42 -7.96 8.52
N GLY A 31 -16.21 -7.05 9.08
CA GLY A 31 -17.01 -7.29 10.27
C GLY A 31 -16.13 -7.44 11.52
N GLU A 32 -16.47 -8.41 12.38
CA GLU A 32 -15.76 -8.71 13.62
C GLU A 32 -14.58 -9.68 13.43
N GLU A 33 -14.36 -10.16 12.21
CA GLU A 33 -13.30 -11.11 11.88
C GLU A 33 -11.93 -10.43 11.75
N GLU A 34 -10.86 -11.23 11.78
CA GLU A 34 -9.54 -10.79 11.37
C GLU A 34 -9.36 -11.00 9.86
N ALA A 35 -8.79 -10.00 9.20
CA ALA A 35 -8.37 -10.10 7.82
C ALA A 35 -6.85 -9.98 7.71
N VAL A 36 -6.31 -10.48 6.60
CA VAL A 36 -4.88 -10.44 6.31
C VAL A 36 -4.61 -9.39 5.24
N LEU A 37 -3.86 -8.35 5.60
CA LEU A 37 -3.26 -7.41 4.67
C LEU A 37 -1.97 -8.00 4.11
N VAL A 38 -1.88 -8.08 2.78
CA VAL A 38 -0.65 -8.40 2.05
C VAL A 38 -0.28 -7.16 1.23
N ALA A 39 0.79 -6.47 1.63
CA ALA A 39 1.19 -5.19 1.04
C ALA A 39 2.63 -5.27 0.49
N VAL A 40 2.81 -4.97 -0.80
CA VAL A 40 4.11 -4.91 -1.46
C VAL A 40 4.53 -3.46 -1.62
N PHE A 41 5.65 -3.09 -1.03
CA PHE A 41 6.23 -1.75 -1.12
C PHE A 41 7.49 -1.81 -2.00
N ARG A 42 7.59 -0.95 -3.01
CA ARG A 42 8.74 -0.87 -3.93
C ARG A 42 9.52 0.41 -3.68
N PHE A 43 10.83 0.24 -3.45
CA PHE A 43 11.75 1.31 -3.12
C PHE A 43 12.86 1.45 -4.16
N SER A 44 13.32 2.67 -4.38
CA SER A 44 14.57 2.95 -5.11
C SER A 44 15.45 3.93 -4.34
N SER A 45 16.74 3.92 -4.65
CA SER A 45 17.68 4.94 -4.18
C SER A 45 17.41 6.28 -4.89
N PRO A 46 17.44 7.41 -4.17
CA PRO A 46 17.32 8.75 -4.76
C PRO A 46 18.55 9.15 -5.59
N SER A 47 19.68 8.45 -5.43
CA SER A 47 20.96 8.80 -6.04
C SER A 47 21.11 8.33 -7.50
N ILE A 48 20.15 7.56 -8.04
CA ILE A 48 20.19 7.11 -9.43
C ILE A 48 19.59 8.20 -10.33
N LYS A 49 20.45 9.02 -10.93
CA LYS A 49 20.09 9.80 -12.12
C LYS A 49 20.47 9.01 -13.36
N GLY A 50 19.48 8.47 -14.06
CA GLY A 50 19.66 7.94 -15.42
C GLY A 50 20.32 6.57 -15.50
N GLU A 51 19.92 5.84 -16.52
CA GLU A 51 20.34 4.50 -16.90
C GLU A 51 21.86 4.35 -16.96
N GLU A 52 22.42 3.46 -16.12
CA GLU A 52 23.56 2.63 -16.51
C GLU A 52 23.31 1.23 -15.95
N GLU A 53 23.02 0.28 -16.85
CA GLU A 53 23.13 -1.15 -16.59
C GLU A 53 24.62 -1.44 -16.30
N ALA A 54 25.03 -1.26 -15.05
CA ALA A 54 26.32 -1.75 -14.59
C ALA A 54 26.23 -3.27 -14.46
N GLU A 55 26.91 -3.97 -15.38
CA GLU A 55 27.05 -5.42 -15.41
C GLU A 55 27.34 -6.01 -14.02
N GLU A 56 26.54 -7.01 -13.65
CA GLU A 56 26.61 -7.76 -12.40
C GLU A 56 27.94 -8.51 -12.24
N LYS A 57 28.98 -7.90 -11.65
CA LYS A 57 30.08 -8.64 -11.00
C LYS A 57 30.73 -7.84 -9.87
N GLU A 58 29.98 -7.48 -8.83
CA GLU A 58 30.60 -7.03 -7.58
C GLU A 58 30.01 -7.78 -6.38
N ALA A 59 30.88 -8.18 -5.45
CA ALA A 59 30.49 -8.73 -4.16
C ALA A 59 29.39 -7.86 -3.54
N TYR A 60 28.39 -8.45 -2.87
CA TYR A 60 27.34 -7.69 -2.21
C TYR A 60 27.96 -6.68 -1.22
N VAL A 61 28.09 -5.43 -1.66
CA VAL A 61 28.43 -4.30 -0.81
C VAL A 61 27.12 -3.72 -0.33
N GLU A 62 26.89 -3.76 0.98
CA GLU A 62 25.70 -3.16 1.57
C GLU A 62 25.75 -1.63 1.38
N THR A 63 24.92 -1.13 0.45
CA THR A 63 24.84 0.30 0.12
C THR A 63 24.09 1.09 1.20
N PRO A 64 24.23 2.44 1.24
CA PRO A 64 23.42 3.28 2.11
C PRO A 64 21.90 3.08 1.94
N PHE A 65 21.46 2.82 0.71
CA PHE A 65 20.09 2.43 0.38
C PHE A 65 19.67 1.16 1.12
N VAL A 66 20.42 0.07 0.95
CA VAL A 66 20.10 -1.23 1.58
C VAL A 66 20.08 -1.10 3.11
N LYS A 67 21.07 -0.41 3.68
CA LYS A 67 21.17 -0.23 5.13
C LYS A 67 19.99 0.56 5.70
N ASN A 68 19.61 1.66 5.06
CA ASN A 68 18.47 2.47 5.51
C ASN A 68 17.15 1.74 5.30
N LEU A 69 16.96 1.06 4.16
CA LEU A 69 15.75 0.28 3.92
C LEU A 69 15.57 -0.81 4.98
N LYS A 70 16.62 -1.57 5.32
CA LYS A 70 16.56 -2.57 6.42
C LYS A 70 16.19 -1.93 7.76
N LYS A 71 16.72 -0.75 8.08
CA LYS A 71 16.37 0.00 9.31
C LYS A 71 14.89 0.40 9.30
N THR A 72 14.38 0.94 8.19
CA THR A 72 12.98 1.35 8.04
C THR A 72 12.04 0.14 8.12
N VAL A 73 12.35 -0.96 7.42
CA VAL A 73 11.58 -2.22 7.50
C VAL A 73 11.55 -2.76 8.92
N LYS A 74 12.66 -2.69 9.65
CA LYS A 74 12.72 -3.09 11.06
C LYS A 74 11.77 -2.25 11.92
N LYS A 75 11.76 -0.92 11.76
CA LYS A 75 10.81 -0.06 12.48
C LYS A 75 9.35 -0.40 12.16
N ILE A 76 9.03 -0.61 10.89
CA ILE A 76 7.69 -1.01 10.45
C ILE A 76 7.27 -2.33 11.11
N LYS A 77 8.13 -3.35 11.07
CA LYS A 77 7.91 -4.64 11.73
C LYS A 77 7.62 -4.47 13.22
N GLU A 78 8.45 -3.70 13.92
CA GLU A 78 8.33 -3.54 15.38
C GLU A 78 7.06 -2.78 15.79
N LYS A 79 6.73 -1.71 15.06
CA LYS A 79 5.62 -0.79 15.33
C LYS A 79 4.26 -1.37 14.95
N PHE A 80 4.16 -2.02 13.79
CA PHE A 80 2.88 -2.51 13.23
C PHE A 80 2.73 -4.03 13.31
N LYS A 81 3.71 -4.75 13.90
CA LYS A 81 3.75 -6.22 13.95
C LYS A 81 3.66 -6.89 12.57
N ALA A 82 4.11 -6.17 11.54
CA ALA A 82 4.14 -6.66 10.17
C ALA A 82 5.28 -7.65 9.95
N GLU A 83 5.00 -8.77 9.28
CA GLU A 83 6.02 -9.73 8.86
C GLU A 83 6.60 -9.32 7.50
N PRO A 84 7.90 -8.94 7.42
CA PRO A 84 8.50 -8.49 6.17
C PRO A 84 9.23 -9.61 5.43
N HIS A 85 9.04 -9.68 4.12
CA HIS A 85 9.85 -10.45 3.18
C HIS A 85 10.48 -9.49 2.18
N MET A 86 11.81 -9.40 2.18
CA MET A 86 12.56 -8.42 1.38
C MET A 86 13.25 -9.08 0.20
N HIS A 87 13.22 -8.41 -0.95
CA HIS A 87 14.06 -8.70 -2.11
C HIS A 87 14.82 -7.41 -2.47
N LEU A 88 16.15 -7.42 -2.33
CA LEU A 88 16.97 -6.21 -2.36
C LEU A 88 18.11 -6.32 -3.37
N HIS A 89 18.25 -5.28 -4.18
CA HIS A 89 19.42 -4.97 -4.99
C HIS A 89 20.16 -3.77 -4.38
N SER A 90 21.30 -3.40 -4.97
CA SER A 90 22.15 -2.30 -4.47
C SER A 90 21.43 -0.94 -4.46
N ASN A 91 20.44 -0.74 -5.33
CA ASN A 91 19.84 0.55 -5.61
C ASN A 91 18.30 0.53 -5.70
N HIS A 92 17.67 -0.64 -5.62
CA HIS A 92 16.22 -0.81 -5.57
C HIS A 92 15.84 -2.10 -4.82
N GLY A 93 14.58 -2.22 -4.44
CA GLY A 93 14.09 -3.43 -3.80
C GLY A 93 12.59 -3.39 -3.53
N SER A 94 12.04 -4.56 -3.21
CA SER A 94 10.65 -4.72 -2.81
C SER A 94 10.57 -5.37 -1.44
N VAL A 95 9.57 -4.94 -0.65
CA VAL A 95 9.26 -5.53 0.65
C VAL A 95 7.79 -5.90 0.68
N THR A 96 7.51 -7.18 0.85
CA THR A 96 6.15 -7.66 1.14
C THR A 96 5.94 -7.68 2.64
N PHE A 97 4.87 -7.07 3.10
CA PHE A 97 4.43 -7.05 4.50
C PHE A 97 3.14 -7.85 4.64
N LEU A 98 3.09 -8.71 5.65
CA LEU A 98 1.88 -9.41 6.07
C LEU A 98 1.44 -8.94 7.46
N ILE A 99 0.16 -8.61 7.61
CA ILE A 99 -0.46 -8.23 8.89
C ILE A 99 -1.82 -8.89 8.99
N ALA A 100 -2.10 -9.56 10.12
CA ALA A 100 -3.45 -9.95 10.49
C ALA A 100 -4.02 -8.94 11.50
N SER A 101 -5.21 -8.39 11.22
CA SER A 101 -5.87 -7.45 12.12
C SER A 101 -7.36 -7.29 11.77
N PRO A 102 -8.19 -6.79 12.69
CA PRO A 102 -9.52 -6.27 12.37
C PRO A 102 -9.48 -5.17 11.29
N GLY A 103 -10.57 -5.05 10.53
CA GLY A 103 -10.61 -4.19 9.34
C GLY A 103 -10.27 -2.73 9.55
N GLU A 104 -10.80 -2.10 10.61
CA GLU A 104 -10.51 -0.69 10.92
C GLU A 104 -9.01 -0.47 11.20
N LEU A 105 -8.39 -1.42 11.93
CA LEU A 105 -6.98 -1.36 12.29
C LEU A 105 -6.06 -1.61 11.09
N LEU A 106 -6.49 -2.41 10.10
CA LEU A 106 -5.71 -2.61 8.87
C LEU A 106 -5.51 -1.31 8.09
N VAL A 107 -6.53 -0.45 8.04
CA VAL A 107 -6.44 0.84 7.36
C VAL A 107 -5.44 1.76 8.07
N ASP A 108 -5.52 1.85 9.41
CA ASP A 108 -4.58 2.65 10.20
C ASP A 108 -3.15 2.08 10.14
N ASN A 109 -3.00 0.75 10.15
CA ASN A 109 -1.72 0.08 10.01
C ASN A 109 -1.10 0.38 8.64
N LEU A 110 -1.84 0.19 7.53
CA LEU A 110 -1.35 0.48 6.19
C LEU A 110 -0.95 1.96 6.07
N ARG A 111 -1.80 2.89 6.51
CA ARG A 111 -1.48 4.32 6.52
C ARG A 111 -0.21 4.62 7.31
N GLY A 112 -0.09 4.06 8.51
CA GLY A 112 1.07 4.23 9.38
C GLY A 112 2.35 3.64 8.78
N MET A 113 2.26 2.49 8.12
CA MET A 113 3.38 1.86 7.42
C MET A 113 3.88 2.72 6.27
N VAL A 114 2.97 3.30 5.48
CA VAL A 114 3.34 4.21 4.38
C VAL A 114 4.05 5.46 4.93
N ILE A 115 3.52 6.06 6.00
CA ILE A 115 4.15 7.22 6.65
C ILE A 115 5.55 6.85 7.18
N GLU A 116 5.69 5.71 7.86
CA GLU A 116 6.99 5.26 8.37
C GLU A 116 7.97 4.95 7.22
N ALA A 117 7.49 4.33 6.14
CA ALA A 117 8.29 4.06 4.95
C ALA A 117 8.83 5.35 4.30
N SER A 118 8.01 6.40 4.27
CA SER A 118 8.39 7.74 3.79
C SER A 118 9.47 8.43 4.64
N THR A 119 9.82 7.88 5.81
CA THR A 119 10.96 8.36 6.62
C THR A 119 12.30 7.76 6.21
N CYS A 120 12.36 6.89 5.19
CA CYS A 120 13.64 6.40 4.69
C CYS A 120 14.42 7.54 4.01
N GLU A 121 15.55 7.95 4.61
CA GLU A 121 16.37 9.06 4.10
C GLU A 121 17.06 8.74 2.76
N GLU A 122 17.45 7.48 2.57
CA GLU A 122 18.18 7.01 1.38
C GLU A 122 17.30 6.16 0.44
N CYS A 123 15.97 6.23 0.59
CA CYS A 123 15.02 5.50 -0.24
C CYS A 123 13.84 6.39 -0.63
N ILE A 124 13.25 6.11 -1.79
CA ILE A 124 11.95 6.64 -2.20
C ILE A 124 10.99 5.45 -2.29
N LEU A 125 9.86 5.52 -1.60
CA LEU A 125 8.73 4.61 -1.83
C LEU A 125 8.02 5.04 -3.12
N ASN A 126 8.36 4.39 -4.23
CA ASN A 126 7.83 4.74 -5.55
C ASN A 126 6.42 4.24 -5.76
N TYR A 127 6.14 3.06 -5.20
CA TYR A 127 4.91 2.35 -5.50
C TYR A 127 4.60 1.38 -4.37
N LEU A 128 3.30 1.24 -4.09
CA LEU A 128 2.79 0.19 -3.23
C LEU A 128 1.55 -0.42 -3.87
N GLU A 129 1.36 -1.71 -3.63
CA GLU A 129 0.17 -2.45 -4.05
C GLU A 129 -0.13 -3.55 -3.06
N GLY A 130 -1.34 -4.08 -3.10
CA GLY A 130 -1.67 -5.22 -2.28
C GLY A 130 -3.15 -5.51 -2.22
N GLU A 131 -3.46 -6.42 -1.30
CA GLU A 131 -4.79 -6.91 -1.08
C GLU A 131 -5.07 -7.12 0.41
N VAL A 132 -6.35 -7.07 0.76
CA VAL A 132 -6.86 -7.51 2.06
C VAL A 132 -7.68 -8.77 1.82
N ARG A 133 -7.37 -9.83 2.56
CA ARG A 133 -8.00 -11.14 2.42
C ARG A 133 -8.80 -11.50 3.66
N LEU A 134 -10.00 -12.02 3.45
CA LEU A 134 -10.82 -12.63 4.50
C LEU A 134 -10.89 -14.14 4.21
N GLY A 135 -10.12 -14.92 4.98
CA GLY A 135 -9.85 -16.32 4.62
C GLY A 135 -9.19 -16.42 3.24
N GLU A 136 -9.83 -17.14 2.31
CA GLU A 136 -9.33 -17.31 0.94
C GLU A 136 -9.78 -16.19 -0.01
N GLU A 137 -10.78 -15.39 0.37
CA GLU A 137 -11.40 -14.37 -0.48
C GLU A 137 -10.64 -13.04 -0.46
N VAL A 138 -10.58 -12.37 -1.62
CA VAL A 138 -10.05 -11.01 -1.71
C VAL A 138 -11.16 -10.01 -1.41
N ALA A 139 -11.04 -9.31 -0.29
CA ALA A 139 -12.01 -8.33 0.18
C ALA A 139 -11.76 -6.94 -0.41
N THR A 140 -10.50 -6.56 -0.64
CA THR A 140 -10.11 -5.25 -1.16
C THR A 140 -8.78 -5.34 -1.88
N LEU A 141 -8.64 -4.59 -2.97
CA LEU A 141 -7.37 -4.35 -3.67
C LEU A 141 -6.95 -2.90 -3.46
N PHE A 142 -5.66 -2.63 -3.42
CA PHE A 142 -5.16 -1.26 -3.39
C PHE A 142 -3.84 -1.11 -4.14
N TYR A 143 -3.60 0.09 -4.63
CA TYR A 143 -2.34 0.48 -5.27
C TYR A 143 -2.13 1.99 -5.14
N GLY A 144 -0.88 2.43 -5.21
CA GLY A 144 -0.56 3.84 -5.09
C GLY A 144 0.92 4.10 -4.84
N SER A 145 1.19 5.15 -4.09
CA SER A 145 2.52 5.66 -3.81
C SER A 145 2.59 6.21 -2.37
N SER A 146 3.72 6.82 -2.02
CA SER A 146 3.87 7.56 -0.76
C SER A 146 2.94 8.77 -0.62
N LEU A 147 2.30 9.23 -1.71
CA LEU A 147 1.43 10.43 -1.72
C LEU A 147 -0.05 10.09 -1.66
N ASN A 148 -0.47 9.00 -2.28
CA ASN A 148 -1.86 8.58 -2.34
C ASN A 148 -1.98 7.06 -2.50
N VAL A 149 -3.09 6.51 -2.01
CA VAL A 149 -3.43 5.10 -2.19
C VAL A 149 -4.86 5.00 -2.68
N THR A 150 -5.05 4.31 -3.81
CA THR A 150 -6.37 4.00 -4.37
C THR A 150 -6.81 2.62 -3.88
N PHE A 151 -8.00 2.55 -3.31
CA PHE A 151 -8.65 1.32 -2.84
C PHE A 151 -9.82 0.97 -3.75
N ILE A 152 -9.94 -0.32 -4.06
CA ILE A 152 -11.04 -0.93 -4.80
C ILE A 152 -11.70 -1.94 -3.87
N LEU A 153 -12.96 -1.68 -3.51
CA LEU A 153 -13.71 -2.46 -2.54
C LEU A 153 -15.16 -2.67 -3.03
N PRO A 154 -15.87 -3.70 -2.56
CA PRO A 154 -17.29 -3.87 -2.86
C PRO A 154 -18.11 -2.71 -2.26
N ALA A 155 -18.96 -2.11 -3.09
CA ALA A 155 -19.93 -1.11 -2.64
C ALA A 155 -20.94 -1.74 -1.66
N ALA A 156 -21.59 -0.91 -0.84
CA ALA A 156 -22.57 -1.38 0.16
C ALA A 156 -23.75 -2.18 -0.42
N ASP A 157 -24.06 -2.00 -1.72
CA ASP A 157 -25.10 -2.78 -2.42
C ASP A 157 -24.64 -4.17 -2.88
N GLY A 158 -23.35 -4.49 -2.75
CA GLY A 158 -22.72 -5.74 -3.17
C GLY A 158 -22.70 -5.96 -4.69
N ARG A 159 -23.18 -5.00 -5.49
CA ARG A 159 -23.35 -5.14 -6.95
C ARG A 159 -22.32 -4.38 -7.76
N LYS A 160 -21.62 -3.46 -7.13
CA LYS A 160 -20.62 -2.59 -7.78
C LYS A 160 -19.34 -2.57 -6.97
N LEU A 161 -18.27 -2.13 -7.64
CA LEU A 161 -17.05 -1.72 -6.97
C LEU A 161 -17.14 -0.23 -6.64
N GLN A 162 -16.62 0.12 -5.48
CA GLN A 162 -16.36 1.48 -5.03
C GLN A 162 -14.86 1.73 -5.08
N ILE A 163 -14.49 2.89 -5.60
CA ILE A 163 -13.10 3.34 -5.66
C ILE A 163 -12.95 4.51 -4.70
N ILE A 164 -11.98 4.42 -3.77
CA ILE A 164 -11.65 5.48 -2.82
C ILE A 164 -10.18 5.81 -2.98
N GLU A 165 -9.86 7.07 -3.27
CA GLU A 165 -8.49 7.57 -3.27
C GLU A 165 -8.20 8.28 -1.95
N ALA A 166 -7.23 7.77 -1.19
CA ALA A 166 -6.83 8.33 0.10
C ALA A 166 -5.46 8.99 -0.01
N VAL A 167 -5.39 10.29 0.31
CA VAL A 167 -4.15 11.07 0.27
C VAL A 167 -3.36 10.87 1.56
N ILE A 168 -2.08 10.61 1.45
CA ILE A 168 -1.15 10.53 2.58
C ILE A 168 -0.68 11.96 2.90
N SER A 169 -1.28 12.56 3.93
CA SER A 169 -0.76 13.79 4.52
C SER A 169 0.33 13.43 5.53
N ILE A 170 1.55 13.90 5.28
CA ILE A 170 2.73 13.76 6.15
C ILE A 170 2.87 15.03 6.99
#